data_AF-A0AAW1U2Q7-F1
#
_entry.id   AF-A0AAW1U2Q7-F1
#
_cell.length_a   1.000
_cell.length_b   1.000
_cell.length_c   1.000
_cell.angle_alpha   90.00
_cell.angle_beta   90.00
_cell.angle_gamma   90.00
#
_symmetry.space_group_name_H-M   'P 1'
#
loop_
_entity.id
_entity.type
_entity.pdbx_description
1 polymer ?
#
loop_
_entity_poly.entity_id
_entity_poly.type
_entity_poly.pdbx_seq_one_letter_code
_entity_poly.pdbx_strand_id
1 'polypeptide(L)'
;MALKLFDCRNHIRVIQSMGDGKRLYICGTNAHNPKDWVVNANLTHIGRNFFVPGIGLGIAKCPYDPTDNSTAVWVENGNPGDLPGLYSGTNAEFTKADTVIFRTDLHNLTTGRKEFSFKRTIKYDSKWLDTGRSFKLCFNVLEPWTATV
;
A
#
# COMPACT_ATOMS: atom_id res chain seq x y z
N MET A 1 -7.02 8.28 -29.17
CA MET A 1 -7.44 9.34 -28.23
C MET A 1 -8.17 8.82 -26.99
N ALA A 2 -8.76 7.61 -26.98
CA ALA A 2 -9.48 7.06 -25.83
C ALA A 2 -8.61 6.65 -24.62
N LEU A 3 -7.34 6.24 -24.81
CA LEU A 3 -6.44 5.86 -23.70
C LEU A 3 -6.24 7.00 -22.66
N LYS A 4 -6.11 8.25 -23.14
CA LYS A 4 -5.89 9.42 -22.27
C LYS A 4 -7.01 9.68 -21.26
N LEU A 5 -8.25 9.22 -21.52
CA LEU A 5 -9.39 9.39 -20.62
C LEU A 5 -9.40 8.39 -19.45
N PHE A 6 -8.77 7.23 -19.65
CA PHE A 6 -8.68 6.17 -18.66
C PHE A 6 -7.46 6.35 -17.77
N ASP A 7 -6.29 6.60 -18.35
CA ASP A 7 -5.01 6.58 -17.62
C ASP A 7 -4.87 7.71 -16.60
N CYS A 8 -5.34 8.92 -16.94
CA CYS A 8 -5.27 10.11 -16.05
C CYS A 8 -6.43 10.18 -15.05
N ARG A 9 -6.87 9.04 -14.51
CA ARG A 9 -7.90 8.96 -13.45
C ARG A 9 -7.30 8.31 -12.20
N ASN A 10 -7.99 8.47 -11.08
CA ASN A 10 -7.63 7.76 -9.86
C ASN A 10 -8.32 6.39 -9.83
N HIS A 11 -7.55 5.34 -10.11
CA HIS A 11 -8.01 3.96 -10.01
C HIS A 11 -7.60 3.40 -8.66
N ILE A 12 -8.57 3.04 -7.82
CA ILE A 12 -8.29 2.44 -6.52
C ILE A 12 -7.75 1.03 -6.73
N ARG A 13 -6.63 0.70 -6.08
CA ARG A 13 -5.89 -0.57 -6.24
C ARG A 13 -5.71 -1.33 -4.94
N VAL A 14 -5.79 -0.64 -3.81
CA VAL A 14 -5.64 -1.22 -2.48
C VAL A 14 -6.78 -0.69 -1.61
N ILE A 15 -7.46 -1.61 -0.95
CA ILE A 15 -8.38 -1.34 0.16
C ILE A 15 -8.06 -2.37 1.22
N GLN A 16 -7.70 -1.94 2.43
CA GLN A 16 -7.36 -2.80 3.56
C GLN A 16 -8.00 -2.29 4.84
N SER A 17 -8.46 -3.21 5.68
CA SER A 17 -8.95 -2.90 7.02
C SER A 17 -7.79 -2.49 7.92
N MET A 18 -7.99 -1.46 8.75
CA MET A 18 -7.04 -1.04 9.77
C MET A 18 -7.63 -1.22 11.18
N GLY A 19 -6.80 -1.73 12.10
CA GLY A 19 -7.11 -1.95 13.50
C GLY A 19 -8.36 -2.81 13.68
N ASP A 20 -9.36 -2.23 14.35
CA ASP A 20 -10.66 -2.86 14.62
C ASP A 20 -11.65 -2.77 13.43
N GLY A 21 -11.16 -2.39 12.24
CA GLY A 21 -11.98 -2.26 11.05
C GLY A 21 -12.85 -1.01 10.98
N LYS A 22 -12.71 -0.07 11.94
CA LYS A 22 -13.39 1.24 11.85
C LYS A 22 -12.80 2.14 10.78
N ARG A 23 -11.59 1.85 10.30
CA ARG A 23 -10.87 2.61 9.28
C ARG A 23 -10.39 1.72 8.16
N LEU A 24 -10.32 2.32 6.98
CA LEU A 24 -9.84 1.68 5.76
C LEU A 24 -8.61 2.43 5.26
N TYR A 25 -7.54 1.68 5.01
CA TYR A 25 -6.42 2.13 4.21
C TYR A 25 -6.76 1.98 2.73
N ILE A 26 -6.61 3.05 1.96
CA ILE A 26 -6.93 3.09 0.52
C ILE A 26 -5.74 3.64 -0.24
N CYS A 27 -5.32 3.00 -1.34
CA CYS A 27 -4.33 3.53 -2.26
C CYS A 27 -4.82 3.43 -3.70
N GLY A 28 -4.58 4.49 -4.49
CA GLY A 28 -4.96 4.55 -5.89
C GLY A 28 -3.89 5.19 -6.77
N THR A 29 -3.98 4.92 -8.08
CA THR A 29 -3.02 5.37 -9.08
C THR A 29 -2.94 6.90 -9.19
N ASN A 30 -4.05 7.58 -8.86
CA ASN A 30 -4.17 9.03 -8.84
C ASN A 30 -3.51 9.72 -10.05
N ALA A 31 -3.91 9.29 -11.26
CA ALA A 31 -3.41 9.81 -12.54
C ALA A 31 -1.87 9.72 -12.68
N HIS A 32 -1.32 8.51 -12.52
CA HIS A 32 0.12 8.25 -12.52
C HIS A 32 0.90 9.04 -11.45
N ASN A 33 0.26 9.30 -10.32
CA ASN A 33 0.91 9.87 -9.14
C ASN A 33 0.32 9.22 -7.89
N PRO A 34 0.70 7.95 -7.61
CA PRO A 34 0.07 7.13 -6.59
C PRO A 34 -0.09 7.85 -5.27
N LYS A 35 -1.29 7.74 -4.69
CA LYS A 35 -1.64 8.42 -3.45
C LYS A 35 -2.45 7.49 -2.57
N ASP A 36 -2.23 7.60 -1.26
CA ASP A 36 -2.96 6.85 -0.26
C ASP A 36 -3.67 7.73 0.75
N TRP A 37 -4.69 7.14 1.36
CA TRP A 37 -5.61 7.78 2.29
C TRP A 37 -6.02 6.80 3.38
N VAL A 38 -6.47 7.36 4.49
CA VAL A 38 -7.22 6.63 5.51
C VAL A 38 -8.60 7.27 5.61
N VAL A 39 -9.63 6.45 5.52
CA VAL A 39 -11.04 6.86 5.62
C VAL A 39 -11.73 6.03 6.69
N ASN A 40 -12.90 6.48 7.16
CA ASN A 40 -13.74 5.67 8.02
C ASN A 40 -14.39 4.53 7.22
N ALA A 41 -14.78 3.45 7.88
CA ALA A 41 -15.43 2.29 7.25
C ALA A 41 -16.74 2.65 6.51
N ASN A 42 -17.42 3.74 6.91
CA ASN A 42 -18.58 4.30 6.22
C ASN A 42 -18.22 5.19 5.01
N LEU A 43 -16.98 5.12 4.51
CA LEU A 43 -16.45 5.88 3.37
C LEU A 43 -16.43 7.41 3.56
N THR A 44 -16.52 7.89 4.79
CA THR A 44 -16.34 9.31 5.10
C THR A 44 -14.87 9.63 5.36
N HIS A 45 -14.46 10.84 4.99
CA HIS A 45 -13.12 11.33 5.34
C HIS A 45 -12.95 11.42 6.86
N ILE A 46 -11.76 11.07 7.34
CA ILE A 46 -11.35 11.39 8.70
C ILE A 46 -11.35 12.92 8.89
N GLY A 47 -11.71 13.39 10.09
CA GLY A 47 -11.76 14.82 10.38
C GLY A 47 -10.41 15.49 10.10
N ARG A 48 -10.42 16.77 9.65
CA ARG A 48 -9.21 17.49 9.21
C ARG A 48 -8.09 17.57 10.25
N ASN A 49 -8.42 17.43 11.53
CA ASN A 49 -7.46 17.45 12.64
C ASN A 49 -6.83 16.07 12.91
N PHE A 50 -7.27 15.03 12.21
CA PHE A 50 -6.76 13.68 12.35
C PHE A 50 -5.76 13.40 11.23
N PHE A 51 -4.49 13.27 11.58
CA PHE A 51 -3.41 12.92 10.67
C PHE A 51 -2.90 11.51 10.99
N VAL A 52 -2.81 10.66 9.98
CA VAL A 52 -2.19 9.34 10.11
C VAL A 52 -0.76 9.43 9.56
N PRO A 53 0.27 9.20 10.39
CA PRO A 53 1.66 9.26 9.96
C PRO A 53 1.94 8.31 8.79
N GLY A 54 2.79 8.75 7.86
CA GLY A 54 3.18 7.93 6.70
C GLY A 54 2.13 7.84 5.58
N ILE A 55 0.97 8.50 5.72
CA ILE A 55 -0.08 8.57 4.69
C ILE A 55 0.04 9.85 3.86
N GLY A 56 -0.21 9.75 2.55
CA GLY A 56 -0.28 10.87 1.60
C GLY A 56 0.53 10.65 0.33
N LEU A 57 1.50 9.72 0.33
CA LEU A 57 2.31 9.32 -0.82
C LEU A 57 2.12 7.82 -1.05
N GLY A 58 1.61 7.43 -2.23
CA GLY A 58 1.32 6.04 -2.59
C GLY A 58 2.46 5.34 -3.34
N ILE A 59 3.59 6.01 -3.56
CA ILE A 59 4.75 5.44 -4.27
C ILE A 59 5.19 4.15 -3.58
N ALA A 60 5.39 3.09 -4.38
CA ALA A 60 5.69 1.74 -3.92
C ALA A 60 4.60 1.05 -3.09
N LYS A 61 3.48 1.73 -2.76
CA LYS A 61 2.33 1.15 -2.04
C LYS A 61 1.23 0.67 -2.99
N CYS A 62 1.04 1.39 -4.10
CA CYS A 62 0.17 1.00 -5.20
C CYS A 62 0.73 1.52 -6.55
N PRO A 63 0.30 0.97 -7.70
CA PRO A 63 0.95 1.22 -8.97
C PRO A 63 0.64 2.60 -9.54
N TYR A 64 1.53 3.06 -10.42
CA TYR A 64 1.31 4.23 -11.27
C TYR A 64 0.29 3.95 -12.38
N ASP A 65 0.35 2.77 -12.99
CA ASP A 65 -0.48 2.40 -14.14
C ASP A 65 -1.70 1.58 -13.70
N PRO A 66 -2.92 1.92 -14.16
CA PRO A 66 -4.12 1.13 -13.87
C PRO A 66 -4.15 -0.29 -14.49
N THR A 67 -3.25 -0.61 -15.40
CA THR A 67 -3.14 -1.95 -16.00
C THR A 67 -2.14 -2.85 -15.27
N ASP A 68 -1.37 -2.31 -14.32
CA ASP A 68 -0.38 -3.08 -13.57
C ASP A 68 -1.04 -4.03 -12.58
N ASN A 69 -0.54 -5.26 -12.56
CA ASN A 69 -0.90 -6.25 -11.56
C ASN A 69 -0.06 -6.01 -10.29
N SER A 70 -0.72 -5.50 -9.25
CA SER A 70 -0.13 -5.24 -7.94
C SER A 70 -0.85 -6.01 -6.85
N THR A 71 -0.17 -6.23 -5.73
CA THR A 71 -0.76 -6.80 -4.51
C THR A 71 -0.37 -5.97 -3.31
N ALA A 72 -1.22 -5.93 -2.28
CA ALA A 72 -0.87 -5.34 -1.00
C ALA A 72 -1.68 -5.96 0.13
N VAL A 73 -1.09 -6.02 1.32
CA VAL A 73 -1.73 -6.49 2.55
C VAL A 73 -1.32 -5.57 3.70
N TRP A 74 -2.30 -5.16 4.51
CA TRP A 74 -2.04 -4.43 5.75
C TRP A 74 -1.83 -5.42 6.88
N VAL A 75 -0.76 -5.24 7.66
CA VAL A 75 -0.38 -6.15 8.73
C VAL A 75 -0.33 -5.38 10.03
N GLU A 76 -1.22 -5.70 10.96
CA GLU A 76 -1.30 -5.08 12.28
C GLU A 76 -0.20 -5.58 13.21
N ASN A 77 -0.04 -6.90 13.30
CA ASN A 77 0.78 -7.55 14.33
C ASN A 77 1.96 -8.33 13.74
N GLY A 78 3.00 -8.56 14.54
CA GLY A 78 4.17 -9.38 14.18
C GLY A 78 5.28 -8.62 13.44
N ASN A 79 5.10 -7.32 13.20
CA ASN A 79 6.14 -6.42 12.73
C ASN A 79 7.08 -6.01 13.87
N PRO A 80 8.29 -5.47 13.58
CA PRO A 80 9.14 -4.86 14.60
C PRO A 80 8.40 -3.79 15.42
N GLY A 81 8.52 -3.88 16.75
CA GLY A 81 7.79 -3.01 17.68
C GLY A 81 6.28 -3.27 17.73
N ASP A 82 5.81 -4.35 17.11
CA ASP A 82 4.38 -4.68 16.92
C ASP A 82 3.58 -3.51 16.32
N LEU A 83 4.23 -2.79 15.39
CA LEU A 83 3.66 -1.63 14.73
C LEU A 83 2.99 -2.02 13.40
N PRO A 84 1.85 -1.41 13.06
CA PRO A 84 1.17 -1.73 11.81
C PRO A 84 1.94 -1.21 10.59
N GLY A 85 1.80 -1.92 9.47
CA GLY A 85 2.43 -1.51 8.22
C GLY A 85 1.85 -2.20 6.99
N LEU A 86 2.00 -1.55 5.84
CA LEU A 86 1.59 -2.11 4.56
C LEU A 86 2.75 -2.87 3.92
N TYR A 87 2.47 -4.10 3.49
CA TYR A 87 3.32 -4.86 2.58
C TYR A 87 2.71 -4.81 1.19
N SER A 88 3.53 -4.64 0.16
CA SER A 88 3.06 -4.44 -1.21
C SER A 88 4.04 -5.01 -2.24
N GLY A 89 3.51 -5.45 -3.35
CA GLY A 89 4.24 -5.80 -4.56
C GLY A 89 3.70 -4.96 -5.70
N THR A 90 4.50 -4.03 -6.23
CA THR A 90 4.05 -3.10 -7.27
C THR A 90 5.24 -2.55 -8.08
N ASN A 91 4.98 -1.62 -9.00
CA ASN A 91 6.00 -0.83 -9.66
C ASN A 91 6.11 0.55 -8.99
N ALA A 92 7.31 0.92 -8.54
CA ALA A 92 7.57 2.15 -7.82
C ALA A 92 7.93 3.34 -8.73
N GLU A 93 7.99 3.14 -10.05
CA GLU A 93 8.42 4.16 -11.00
C GLU A 93 7.48 4.24 -12.21
N PHE A 94 7.28 5.45 -12.73
CA PHE A 94 6.40 5.69 -13.88
C PHE A 94 6.85 4.96 -15.16
N THR A 95 8.16 4.82 -15.35
CA THR A 95 8.78 4.12 -16.49
C THR A 95 8.63 2.60 -16.44
N LYS A 96 8.07 2.08 -15.34
CA LYS A 96 7.95 0.66 -15.02
C LYS A 96 9.27 -0.08 -14.81
N ALA A 97 10.39 0.63 -14.65
CA ALA A 97 11.70 0.03 -14.47
C ALA A 97 11.98 -0.51 -13.05
N ASP A 98 11.15 -0.17 -12.05
CA ASP A 98 11.39 -0.47 -10.64
C ASP A 98 10.27 -1.32 -10.01
N THR A 99 10.23 -2.60 -10.39
CA THR A 99 9.38 -3.59 -9.72
C THR A 99 9.92 -3.86 -8.31
N VAL A 100 9.08 -3.75 -7.30
CA VAL A 100 9.49 -3.81 -5.89
C VAL A 100 8.54 -4.64 -5.03
N ILE A 101 9.09 -5.41 -4.09
CA ILE A 101 8.37 -5.84 -2.89
C ILE A 101 8.77 -4.89 -1.76
N PHE A 102 7.78 -4.22 -1.18
CA PHE A 102 7.96 -3.07 -0.30
C PHE A 102 7.18 -3.25 1.00
N ARG A 103 7.78 -2.82 2.11
CA ARG A 103 7.10 -2.59 3.39
C ARG A 103 7.26 -1.11 3.75
N THR A 104 6.18 -0.45 4.13
CA THR A 104 6.20 0.96 4.54
C THR A 104 7.09 1.21 5.75
N ASP A 105 7.43 2.50 5.96
CA ASP A 105 7.90 2.97 7.26
C ASP A 105 6.90 2.54 8.34
N LEU A 106 7.39 2.10 9.49
CA LEU A 106 6.56 1.75 10.64
C LEU A 106 6.51 2.94 11.58
N HIS A 107 5.30 3.44 11.79
CA HIS A 107 5.04 4.57 12.65
C HIS A 107 4.28 4.14 13.88
N ASN A 108 4.64 4.71 15.01
CA ASN A 108 3.82 4.66 16.19
C ASN A 108 2.64 5.62 15.99
N LEU A 109 1.44 5.08 15.77
CA LEU A 109 0.25 5.86 15.43
C LEU A 109 -0.21 6.78 16.57
N THR A 110 0.21 6.51 17.82
CA THR A 110 -0.10 7.35 18.98
C THR A 110 0.84 8.54 19.10
N THR A 111 2.15 8.30 18.93
CA THR A 111 3.17 9.36 19.09
C THR A 111 3.48 10.10 17.78
N GLY A 112 3.08 9.54 16.65
CA GLY A 112 3.38 10.06 15.32
C GLY A 112 4.79 9.74 14.81
N ARG A 113 5.66 9.17 15.65
CA ARG A 113 7.08 9.00 15.34
C ARG A 113 7.31 7.81 14.41
N LYS A 114 8.23 7.98 13.46
CA LYS A 114 8.77 6.86 12.68
C LYS A 114 9.74 6.08 13.55
N GLU A 115 9.44 4.81 13.81
CA GLU A 115 10.30 3.94 14.63
C GLU A 115 11.18 3.04 13.76
N PHE A 116 10.65 2.54 12.64
CA PHE A 116 11.42 1.72 11.71
C PHE A 116 11.29 2.23 10.28
N SER A 117 12.41 2.23 9.55
CA SER A 117 12.42 2.61 8.14
C SER A 117 11.80 1.51 7.27
N PHE A 118 11.33 1.92 6.10
CA PHE A 118 10.78 1.07 5.07
C PHE A 118 11.76 -0.04 4.66
N LYS A 119 11.22 -1.11 4.10
CA LYS A 119 12.01 -2.19 3.51
C LYS A 119 11.64 -2.34 2.05
N ARG A 120 12.64 -2.69 1.23
CA ARG A 120 12.45 -2.93 -0.19
C ARG A 120 13.42 -3.99 -0.70
N THR A 121 13.06 -4.64 -1.80
CA THR A 121 13.99 -5.45 -2.60
C THR A 121 15.08 -4.57 -3.23
N ILE A 122 16.22 -5.18 -3.57
CA ILE A 122 17.34 -4.50 -4.22
C ILE A 122 16.90 -3.99 -5.60
N LYS A 123 17.18 -2.71 -5.88
CA LYS A 123 16.81 -2.08 -7.15
C LYS A 123 17.68 -2.65 -8.28
N TYR A 124 17.07 -2.91 -9.43
CA TYR A 124 17.75 -3.36 -10.65
C TYR A 124 18.53 -4.67 -10.53
N ASP A 125 18.17 -5.53 -9.57
CA ASP A 125 18.73 -6.88 -9.45
C ASP A 125 17.69 -7.92 -9.88
N SER A 126 17.85 -8.45 -11.10
CA SER A 126 16.94 -9.44 -11.68
C SER A 126 16.93 -10.78 -10.96
N LYS A 127 17.93 -11.06 -10.09
CA LYS A 127 17.90 -12.24 -9.22
C LYS A 127 16.83 -12.12 -8.13
N TRP A 128 16.48 -10.90 -7.75
CA TRP A 128 15.42 -10.62 -6.78
C TRP A 128 14.06 -10.55 -7.47
N LEU A 129 13.92 -9.67 -8.46
CA LEU A 129 12.67 -9.46 -9.19
C LEU A 129 12.97 -9.19 -10.65
N ASP A 130 12.38 -10.00 -11.52
CA ASP A 130 12.46 -9.82 -12.96
C ASP A 130 11.16 -9.19 -13.49
N THR A 131 11.32 -8.23 -14.40
CA THR A 131 10.29 -7.37 -15.00
C THR A 131 9.16 -8.14 -15.69
N GLY A 132 9.37 -9.40 -16.07
CA GLY A 132 8.33 -10.27 -16.64
C GLY A 132 7.31 -10.83 -15.64
N ARG A 133 7.51 -10.66 -14.33
CA ARG A 133 6.62 -11.25 -13.30
C ARG A 133 5.59 -10.23 -12.79
N SER A 134 4.31 -10.58 -12.94
CA SER A 134 3.19 -9.85 -12.34
C SER A 134 2.91 -10.34 -10.92
N PHE A 135 2.60 -9.42 -10.00
CA PHE A 135 2.10 -9.79 -8.68
C PHE A 135 0.66 -10.27 -8.77
N LYS A 136 0.32 -11.35 -8.06
CA LYS A 136 -1.04 -11.90 -8.05
C LYS A 136 -1.71 -11.74 -6.69
N LEU A 137 -0.99 -12.05 -5.62
CA LEU A 137 -1.54 -12.03 -4.26
C LEU A 137 -0.42 -11.98 -3.21
N CYS A 138 -0.76 -11.50 -2.02
CA CYS A 138 0.09 -11.50 -0.83
C CYS A 138 -0.82 -11.77 0.37
N PHE A 139 -0.35 -12.58 1.32
CA PHE A 139 -1.11 -12.98 2.51
C PHE A 139 -0.27 -12.80 3.77
N ASN A 140 -0.92 -12.42 4.86
CA ASN A 140 -0.38 -12.59 6.20
C ASN A 140 -0.87 -13.93 6.77
N VAL A 141 0.05 -14.84 7.11
CA VAL A 141 -0.29 -16.20 7.58
C VAL A 141 -0.38 -16.27 9.11
N LEU A 142 -0.03 -15.18 9.81
CA LEU A 142 0.00 -15.14 11.27
C LEU A 142 -1.36 -14.79 11.91
N GLU A 143 -2.40 -14.52 11.11
CA GLU A 143 -3.74 -14.34 11.68
C GLU A 143 -4.29 -15.71 12.12
N PRO A 144 -4.60 -15.91 13.42
CA PRO A 144 -5.37 -17.06 13.81
C PRO A 144 -6.75 -16.94 13.14
N TRP A 145 -7.14 -18.00 12.45
CA TRP A 145 -8.48 -18.19 11.88
C TRP A 145 -9.55 -18.00 12.97
N THR A 146 -9.95 -16.76 13.22
CA THR A 146 -11.20 -16.44 13.88
C THR A 146 -12.24 -16.20 12.78
N ALA A 147 -12.41 -17.22 11.94
CA ALA A 147 -13.63 -17.36 11.17
C ALA A 147 -14.76 -17.54 12.21
N THR A 148 -15.43 -16.43 12.54
CA THR A 148 -16.75 -16.49 13.16
C THR A 148 -17.69 -16.99 12.07
N VAL A 149 -17.99 -18.28 12.13
CA VAL A 149 -19.11 -18.91 11.43
C VAL A 149 -20.33 -18.80 12.33
#